data_AF-A0A662DL98-F1
#
_entry.id   AF-A0A662DL98-F1
#
_cell.length_a   1.000
_cell.length_b   1.000
_cell.length_c   1.000
_cell.angle_alpha   90.00
_cell.angle_beta   90.00
_cell.angle_gamma   90.00
#
_symmetry.space_group_name_H-M   'P 1'
#
loop_
_entity.id
_entity.type
_entity.pdbx_description
1 polymer ?
#
loop_
_entity_poly.entity_id
_entity_poly.type
_entity_poly.pdbx_seq_one_letter_code
_entity_poly.pdbx_strand_id
1 'polypeptide(L)'
;MTEAVDEDSAHRYFAAEFFNTTWNMLKTETRSREDIARGAETGAFYVGYGHEAVARAASALGDPETANLHIEAARSILSSISDPDERHALRSDSDEIGSSC
;
A
#
# COMPACT_ATOMS: atom_id res chain seq x y z
N MET A 1 17.10 25.76 33.91
CA MET A 1 16.08 24.76 34.29
C MET A 1 15.54 24.24 32.98
N THR A 2 16.15 23.17 32.45
CA THR A 2 15.72 22.54 31.19
C THR A 2 14.49 21.72 31.49
N GLU A 3 13.33 22.16 31.00
CA GLU A 3 12.14 21.32 30.98
C GLU A 3 12.45 20.07 30.17
N ALA A 4 12.28 18.89 30.79
CA ALA A 4 12.39 17.63 30.09
C ALA A 4 11.30 17.59 29.02
N VAL A 5 11.69 17.43 27.76
CA VAL A 5 10.74 17.27 26.67
C VAL A 5 9.98 15.98 26.91
N ASP A 6 8.66 16.09 27.09
CA ASP A 6 7.77 14.94 27.21
C ASP A 6 7.76 14.17 25.89
N GLU A 7 8.42 13.01 25.90
CA GLU A 7 8.70 12.21 24.71
C GLU A 7 7.42 11.79 23.98
N ASP A 8 6.35 11.48 24.72
CA ASP A 8 5.04 11.14 24.14
C ASP A 8 4.35 12.33 23.46
N SER A 9 4.47 13.53 24.04
CA SER A 9 3.95 14.74 23.41
C SER A 9 4.80 15.16 22.21
N ALA A 10 6.12 14.96 22.26
CA ALA A 10 6.99 15.16 21.12
C ALA A 10 6.66 14.18 19.98
N HIS A 11 6.51 12.88 20.27
CA HIS A 11 6.16 11.86 19.28
C HIS A 11 4.82 12.15 18.61
N ARG A 12 3.78 12.52 19.36
CA ARG A 12 2.47 12.88 18.78
C ARG A 12 2.54 14.12 17.88
N TYR A 13 3.27 15.14 18.32
CA TYR A 13 3.45 16.36 17.53
C TYR A 13 4.21 16.09 16.24
N PHE A 14 5.36 15.41 16.32
CA PHE A 14 6.18 15.09 15.15
C PHE A 14 5.47 14.16 14.18
N ALA A 15 4.72 13.15 14.65
CA ALA A 15 3.97 12.25 13.79
C ALA A 15 2.87 12.99 13.00
N ALA A 16 2.13 13.87 13.67
CA ALA A 16 1.11 14.69 13.03
C ALA A 16 1.71 15.66 12.01
N GLU A 17 2.81 16.35 12.36
CA GLU A 17 3.51 17.25 11.45
C GLU A 17 4.07 16.51 10.23
N PHE A 18 4.77 15.39 10.43
CA PHE A 18 5.31 14.58 9.31
C PHE A 18 4.20 14.07 8.39
N PHE A 19 3.10 13.57 8.96
CA PHE A 19 1.95 13.12 8.19
C PHE A 19 1.32 14.26 7.40
N ASN A 20 1.06 15.40 8.06
CA ASN A 20 0.44 16.56 7.43
C ASN A 20 1.32 17.19 6.36
N THR A 21 2.64 17.30 6.60
CA THR A 21 3.61 17.78 5.60
C THR A 21 3.63 16.85 4.38
N THR A 22 3.69 15.54 4.61
CA THR A 22 3.66 14.54 3.53
C THR A 22 2.34 14.59 2.75
N TRP A 23 1.21 14.74 3.45
CA TRP A 23 -0.12 14.88 2.85
C TRP A 23 -0.26 16.16 2.04
N ASN A 24 0.34 17.26 2.49
CA ASN A 24 0.38 18.53 1.75
C ASN A 24 1.27 18.43 0.50
N MET A 25 2.38 17.70 0.57
CA MET A 25 3.21 17.41 -0.60
C MET A 25 2.43 16.62 -1.66
N LEU A 26 1.72 15.56 -1.25
CA LEU A 26 0.83 14.79 -2.14
C LEU A 26 -0.28 15.64 -2.80
N LYS A 27 -0.79 16.67 -2.11
CA LYS A 27 -1.80 17.59 -2.67
C LYS A 27 -1.24 18.65 -3.62
N THR A 28 0.03 19.01 -3.45
CA THR A 28 0.67 20.10 -4.20
C THR A 28 1.34 19.59 -5.47
N GLU A 29 1.67 18.31 -5.51
CA GLU A 29 2.27 17.66 -6.67
C GLU A 29 1.16 17.21 -7.63
N THR A 30 0.88 18.01 -8.65
CA THR A 30 0.09 17.57 -9.81
C THR A 30 0.90 16.52 -10.57
N ARG A 31 1.01 15.31 -10.00
CA ARG A 31 1.60 14.18 -10.70
C ARG A 31 0.60 13.76 -11.77
N SER A 32 1.00 13.88 -13.04
CA SER A 32 0.23 13.24 -14.09
C SER A 32 0.17 11.73 -13.80
N ARG A 33 -0.84 11.02 -14.31
CA ARG A 33 -0.89 9.54 -14.22
C ARG A 33 0.42 8.90 -14.71
N GLU A 34 1.11 9.58 -15.63
CA GLU A 34 2.42 9.25 -16.17
C GLU A 34 3.57 9.51 -15.17
N ASP A 35 3.52 10.56 -14.35
CA ASP A 35 4.55 10.86 -13.34
C ASP A 35 4.45 9.96 -12.10
N ILE A 36 3.27 9.42 -11.78
CA ILE A 36 3.15 8.33 -10.79
C ILE A 36 3.82 7.06 -11.33
N ALA A 37 3.64 6.76 -12.62
CA ALA A 37 4.27 5.61 -13.27
C ALA A 37 5.77 5.79 -13.56
N ARG A 38 6.27 7.03 -13.64
CA ARG A 38 7.66 7.36 -14.00
C ARG A 38 8.52 7.76 -12.80
N GLY A 39 7.92 8.34 -11.77
CA GLY A 39 8.57 8.58 -10.47
C GLY A 39 8.60 7.33 -9.60
N ALA A 40 7.81 6.33 -9.96
CA ALA A 40 7.83 5.05 -9.32
C ALA A 40 8.23 3.99 -10.36
N GLU A 41 9.49 3.57 -10.32
CA GLU A 41 9.80 2.15 -10.53
C GLU A 41 9.06 1.35 -9.43
N THR A 42 7.73 1.39 -9.41
CA THR A 42 6.91 0.59 -8.51
C THR A 42 7.15 -0.84 -8.97
N GLY A 43 8.11 -1.52 -8.32
CA GLY A 43 8.42 -2.90 -8.61
C GLY A 43 7.15 -3.73 -8.65
N ALA A 44 7.13 -4.77 -9.49
CA ALA A 44 5.97 -5.63 -9.69
C ALA A 44 5.31 -6.07 -8.36
N PHE A 45 6.12 -6.25 -7.31
CA PHE A 45 5.66 -6.51 -5.96
C PHE A 45 4.65 -5.48 -5.45
N TYR A 46 4.99 -4.19 -5.47
CA TYR A 46 4.11 -3.13 -4.95
C TYR A 46 2.84 -2.93 -5.79
N VAL A 47 2.90 -3.17 -7.10
CA VAL A 47 1.69 -3.18 -7.94
C VAL A 47 0.76 -4.32 -7.51
N GLY A 48 1.30 -5.52 -7.31
CA GLY A 48 0.56 -6.66 -6.81
C GLY A 48 -0.03 -6.41 -5.41
N TYR A 49 0.75 -5.80 -4.52
CA TYR A 49 0.33 -5.45 -3.16
C TYR A 49 -0.79 -4.38 -3.15
N GLY A 50 -0.77 -3.45 -4.11
CA GLY A 50 -1.88 -2.51 -4.30
C GLY A 50 -3.19 -3.21 -4.67
N HIS A 51 -3.14 -4.23 -5.54
CA HIS A 51 -4.30 -5.04 -5.85
C HIS A 51 -4.79 -5.85 -4.63
N GLU A 52 -3.88 -6.42 -3.86
CA GLU A 52 -4.19 -7.14 -2.60
C GLU A 52 -4.91 -6.24 -1.58
N ALA A 53 -4.44 -5.00 -1.39
CA ALA A 53 -5.09 -4.03 -0.51
C ALA A 53 -6.52 -3.68 -0.95
N VAL A 54 -6.75 -3.49 -2.25
CA VAL A 54 -8.10 -3.25 -2.79
C VAL A 54 -8.99 -4.47 -2.59
N ALA A 55 -8.46 -5.68 -2.79
CA ALA A 55 -9.23 -6.89 -2.55
C ALA A 55 -9.68 -7.00 -1.09
N ARG A 56 -8.81 -6.72 -0.12
CA ARG A 56 -9.20 -6.69 1.31
C ARG A 56 -10.28 -5.67 1.60
N ALA A 57 -10.15 -4.47 1.04
CA ALA A 57 -11.15 -3.40 1.22
C ALA A 57 -12.51 -3.81 0.64
N ALA A 58 -12.52 -4.41 -0.55
CA ALA A 58 -13.73 -4.91 -1.19
C ALA A 58 -14.37 -6.05 -0.39
N SER A 59 -13.60 -7.03 0.10
CA SER A 59 -14.10 -8.10 0.97
C SER A 59 -14.71 -7.54 2.25
N ALA A 60 -14.09 -6.54 2.89
CA ALA A 60 -14.62 -5.89 4.09
C ALA A 60 -15.94 -5.14 3.83
N LEU A 61 -16.17 -4.68 2.60
CA LEU A 61 -17.41 -4.03 2.16
C LEU A 61 -18.47 -5.02 1.63
N GLY A 62 -18.16 -6.33 1.57
CA GLY A 62 -19.05 -7.34 1.03
C GLY A 62 -19.21 -7.28 -0.50
N ASP A 63 -18.17 -6.84 -1.20
CA ASP A 63 -18.08 -6.79 -2.67
C ASP A 63 -17.13 -7.89 -3.21
N PRO A 64 -17.61 -9.14 -3.35
CA PRO A 64 -16.77 -10.26 -3.78
C PRO A 64 -16.36 -10.17 -5.25
N GLU A 65 -17.10 -9.44 -6.08
CA GLU A 65 -16.76 -9.27 -7.50
C GLU A 65 -15.47 -8.44 -7.63
N THR A 66 -15.44 -7.28 -6.98
CA THR A 66 -14.24 -6.44 -6.93
C THR A 66 -13.08 -7.15 -6.23
N ALA A 67 -13.34 -7.87 -5.13
CA ALA A 67 -12.30 -8.61 -4.43
C ALA A 67 -11.63 -9.65 -5.35
N ASN A 68 -12.42 -10.48 -6.02
CA ASN A 68 -11.90 -11.52 -6.91
C ASN A 68 -11.14 -10.95 -8.11
N LEU A 69 -11.66 -9.90 -8.73
CA LEU A 69 -10.98 -9.21 -9.85
C LEU A 69 -9.58 -8.76 -9.44
N HIS A 70 -9.46 -8.16 -8.25
CA HIS A 70 -8.17 -7.65 -7.78
C HIS A 70 -7.24 -8.76 -7.29
N ILE A 71 -7.75 -9.86 -6.71
CA ILE A 71 -6.93 -11.03 -6.39
C ILE A 71 -6.36 -11.68 -7.66
N GLU A 72 -7.15 -11.81 -8.72
CA GLU A 72 -6.66 -12.34 -9.99
C GLU A 72 -5.57 -11.45 -10.61
N ALA A 73 -5.76 -10.12 -10.54
CA ALA A 73 -4.76 -9.17 -10.99
C ALA A 73 -3.46 -9.29 -10.18
N ALA A 74 -3.53 -9.36 -8.85
CA ALA A 74 -2.37 -9.57 -7.97
C ALA A 74 -1.61 -10.87 -8.32
N ARG A 75 -2.35 -11.97 -8.53
CA ARG A 75 -1.78 -13.27 -8.91
C ARG A 75 -1.08 -13.24 -10.26
N SER A 76 -1.63 -12.51 -11.24
CA SER A 76 -1.01 -12.40 -12.57
C SER A 76 0.39 -11.76 -12.51
N ILE A 77 0.59 -10.84 -11.56
CA ILE A 77 1.82 -10.07 -11.39
C ILE A 77 2.94 -10.89 -10.74
N LEU A 78 2.62 -12.00 -10.04
CA LEU A 78 3.62 -12.87 -9.39
C LEU A 78 4.72 -13.36 -10.34
N SER A 79 4.41 -13.55 -11.62
CA SER A 79 5.39 -13.98 -12.63
C SER A 79 6.43 -12.90 -12.98
N SER A 80 6.12 -11.63 -12.70
CA SER A 80 6.95 -10.46 -12.97
C SER A 80 7.81 -10.03 -11.77
N ILE A 81 7.66 -10.70 -10.62
CA ILE A 81 8.44 -10.41 -9.40
C ILE A 81 9.70 -11.28 -9.40
N SER A 82 10.86 -10.62 -9.52
CA SER A 82 12.17 -11.28 -9.55
C SER A 82 12.64 -11.74 -8.17
N ASP A 83 12.30 -11.00 -7.11
CA ASP A 83 12.67 -11.36 -5.75
C ASP A 83 11.78 -12.51 -5.23
N PRO A 84 12.38 -13.63 -4.78
CA PRO A 84 11.62 -14.80 -4.36
C PRO A 84 10.85 -14.59 -3.05
N ASP A 85 11.34 -13.74 -2.15
CA ASP A 85 10.71 -13.48 -0.86
C ASP A 85 9.51 -12.54 -1.04
N GLU A 86 9.66 -11.49 -1.85
CA GLU A 86 8.56 -10.60 -2.25
C GLU A 86 7.44 -11.38 -2.96
N ARG A 87 7.81 -12.26 -3.90
CA ARG A 87 6.85 -13.10 -4.61
C ARG A 87 6.15 -14.09 -3.66
N HIS A 88 6.86 -14.62 -2.67
CA HIS A 88 6.28 -15.51 -1.69
C HIS A 88 5.27 -14.78 -0.80
N ALA A 89 5.63 -13.58 -0.32
CA ALA A 89 4.77 -12.74 0.50
C ALA A 89 3.45 -12.43 -0.22
N LEU A 90 3.52 -11.87 -1.43
CA LEU A 90 2.31 -11.52 -2.20
C LEU A 90 1.43 -12.75 -2.48
N ARG A 91 2.03 -13.90 -2.78
CA ARG A 91 1.28 -15.14 -3.04
C ARG A 91 0.53 -15.59 -1.80
N SER A 92 1.20 -15.61 -0.63
CA SER A 92 0.60 -16.04 0.62
C SER A 92 -0.63 -15.20 0.96
N ASP A 93 -0.50 -13.88 0.88
CA ASP A 93 -1.59 -12.95 1.20
C ASP A 93 -2.77 -13.07 0.23
N SER A 94 -2.46 -13.24 -1.07
CA SER A 94 -3.48 -13.44 -2.11
C SER A 94 -4.28 -14.74 -1.90
N ASP A 95 -3.65 -15.80 -1.39
CA ASP A 95 -4.31 -17.09 -1.14
C ASP A 95 -5.17 -17.06 0.13
N GLU A 96 -4.77 -16.30 1.15
CA GLU A 96 -5.57 -16.08 2.36
C GLU A 96 -6.90 -15.39 2.01
N ILE A 97 -6.85 -14.30 1.22
CA ILE A 97 -8.04 -13.53 0.85
C ILE A 97 -8.94 -14.33 -0.09
N GLY A 98 -8.37 -15.00 -1.10
CA GLY A 98 -9.13 -15.83 -2.03
C GLY A 98 -9.81 -17.04 -1.39
N SER A 99 -9.37 -17.46 -0.19
CA SER A 99 -10.03 -18.51 0.60
C SER A 99 -11.18 -17.98 1.46
N SER A 100 -11.29 -16.66 1.64
CA SER A 100 -12.28 -15.99 2.50
C SER A 100 -13.47 -15.39 1.74
N CYS A 101 -13.45 -15.41 0.40
CA CYS A 101 -14.53 -14.94 -0.47
C CYS A 101 -15.47 -16.07 -0.88
#